data_AF-A0A7X4YA36-F1
#
_entry.id   AF-A0A7X4YA36-F1
#
_cell.length_a   1.000
_cell.length_b   1.000
_cell.length_c   1.000
_cell.angle_alpha   90.00
_cell.angle_beta   90.00
_cell.angle_gamma   90.00
#
_symmetry.space_group_name_H-M   'P 1'
#
loop_
_entity.id
_entity.type
_entity.pdbx_description
1 polymer ?
#
loop_
_entity_poly.entity_id
_entity_poly.type
_entity_poly.pdbx_seq_one_letter_code
_entity_poly.pdbx_strand_id
1 'polypeptide(L)'
;MHSRMMSLGPVSLVMALLLAGCDSSTKPPESMPDSGTQMDAGVTVDAGVTDDAGTPDSGVAEALPCEKTQGVCAGAKRAMVDGAYEPVCTARSYGADYEASETRCDGLDNDCDGVADPATWAEVAPLGTPPTGSLVDSLPVTGGSLVVSVAGQDTVQVRRLDESLALQATTQVPVAPGVDPVTSVRLVRTSRGPALVYVGRYMSPSSVSQGRLVQLDEQGNPVGPPGGVVILEYPQFPVHAGVAVSLDGQRLAVVWNVGTEDYRETQGLVVDADGKRLSGPWILFRTQEQVVLSTPAVLALGDGGFLVMVVEDHGPEALSRIRLWHQDPELSVRSEERALDVGNSPTALLLSAAPGAGGTPGEPLLLYRETSVRPQQLKQVRSLFTGGVPATLATATEGETPWFGATMTSRGLQMAWLAVHSVSPAKTDDSFFNYEGRFWGLGPNGIATDWSPGPGPMPLHRHSQWVRMHELPGHWMGALVMTATNTPIATHTLQSVRYCAP
;
A
#
# COMPACT_ATOMS: atom_id res chain seq x y z
N MET A 1 -29.42 -19.44 -57.74
CA MET A 1 -29.53 -20.25 -58.98
C MET A 1 -28.25 -20.09 -59.79
N HIS A 2 -27.85 -21.12 -60.56
CA HIS A 2 -26.87 -21.15 -61.68
C HIS A 2 -25.67 -20.18 -61.65
N SER A 3 -24.43 -20.65 -61.44
CA SER A 3 -23.55 -21.38 -62.41
C SER A 3 -22.89 -20.44 -63.43
N ARG A 4 -21.56 -20.23 -63.35
CA ARG A 4 -20.47 -20.90 -64.15
C ARG A 4 -20.29 -20.28 -65.57
N MET A 5 -19.13 -20.31 -66.24
CA MET A 5 -17.88 -21.08 -66.04
C MET A 5 -16.67 -20.46 -66.79
N MET A 6 -15.44 -20.65 -66.27
CA MET A 6 -14.15 -20.74 -67.00
C MET A 6 -13.65 -19.52 -67.83
N SER A 7 -12.35 -19.32 -68.08
CA SER A 7 -11.12 -20.11 -67.83
C SER A 7 -9.92 -19.13 -67.60
N LEU A 8 -8.63 -19.47 -67.47
CA LEU A 8 -7.85 -20.71 -67.75
C LEU A 8 -6.68 -20.85 -66.73
N GLY A 9 -5.53 -21.41 -67.12
CA GLY A 9 -4.29 -21.57 -66.32
C GLY A 9 -3.01 -21.29 -67.16
N PRO A 10 -1.83 -21.91 -66.91
CA PRO A 10 -1.59 -23.14 -66.13
C PRO A 10 -0.38 -23.10 -65.10
N VAL A 11 -0.42 -23.91 -64.03
CA VAL A 11 0.45 -25.08 -63.66
C VAL A 11 1.94 -24.74 -63.38
N SER A 12 2.63 -25.21 -62.33
CA SER A 12 2.59 -26.49 -61.55
C SER A 12 2.89 -26.23 -60.04
N LEU A 13 2.78 -27.11 -59.00
CA LEU A 13 2.73 -28.58 -58.78
C LEU A 13 4.06 -29.36 -58.99
N VAL A 14 4.44 -30.42 -58.25
CA VAL A 14 4.25 -30.95 -56.86
C VAL A 14 4.93 -32.34 -56.81
N MET A 15 5.57 -32.78 -55.72
CA MET A 15 5.48 -34.20 -55.29
C MET A 15 5.99 -34.49 -53.87
N ALA A 16 5.44 -35.57 -53.27
CA ALA A 16 5.92 -36.22 -52.05
C ALA A 16 5.53 -37.72 -52.06
N LEU A 17 6.39 -38.59 -51.53
CA LEU A 17 6.14 -39.99 -51.12
C LEU A 17 7.14 -40.31 -49.97
N LEU A 18 6.89 -41.06 -48.90
CA LEU A 18 5.98 -42.18 -48.53
C LEU A 18 6.59 -43.60 -48.62
N LEU A 19 7.09 -44.05 -47.45
CA LEU A 19 6.81 -45.33 -46.75
C LEU A 19 7.21 -46.73 -47.31
N ALA A 20 7.82 -47.49 -46.37
CA ALA A 20 7.53 -48.88 -45.96
C ALA A 20 8.33 -50.10 -46.52
N GLY A 21 8.63 -51.02 -45.59
CA GLY A 21 9.04 -52.43 -45.79
C GLY A 21 10.55 -52.72 -45.66
N CYS A 22 11.01 -53.86 -45.13
CA CYS A 22 10.33 -54.92 -44.35
C CYS A 22 11.33 -55.90 -43.67
N ASP A 23 10.78 -56.78 -42.81
CA ASP A 23 11.22 -58.16 -42.49
C ASP A 23 12.16 -58.50 -41.30
N SER A 24 12.31 -59.81 -41.03
CA SER A 24 12.15 -60.36 -39.67
C SER A 24 13.12 -61.48 -39.23
N SER A 25 13.30 -61.60 -37.90
CA SER A 25 13.46 -62.84 -37.09
C SER A 25 14.55 -63.89 -37.43
N THR A 26 15.43 -64.17 -36.46
CA THR A 26 15.91 -65.55 -36.15
C THR A 26 16.52 -65.64 -34.73
N LYS A 27 16.83 -66.85 -34.23
CA LYS A 27 17.31 -67.16 -32.87
C LYS A 27 18.72 -67.83 -32.88
N PRO A 28 19.38 -68.13 -31.73
CA PRO A 28 20.84 -68.24 -31.62
C PRO A 28 21.42 -69.62 -31.98
N PRO A 29 22.74 -69.82 -31.80
CA PRO A 29 23.16 -70.55 -30.59
C PRO A 29 24.38 -69.95 -29.85
N GLU A 30 24.53 -70.39 -28.58
CA GLU A 30 25.75 -70.76 -27.81
C GLU A 30 27.10 -70.01 -28.04
N SER A 31 27.90 -69.74 -27.00
CA SER A 31 28.19 -70.65 -25.88
C SER A 31 28.34 -70.05 -24.47
N MET A 32 27.93 -70.87 -23.50
CA MET A 32 28.30 -70.90 -22.08
C MET A 32 29.75 -71.49 -21.91
N PRO A 33 30.36 -71.65 -20.69
CA PRO A 33 29.73 -71.77 -19.36
C PRO A 33 30.42 -70.98 -18.20
N ASP A 34 29.69 -70.64 -17.13
CA ASP A 34 29.70 -71.22 -15.75
C ASP A 34 30.66 -70.54 -14.75
N SER A 35 30.40 -70.45 -13.43
CA SER A 35 29.20 -70.69 -12.57
C SER A 35 29.08 -69.48 -11.60
N GLY A 36 28.00 -69.17 -10.86
CA GLY A 36 27.18 -69.99 -9.95
C GLY A 36 27.86 -70.12 -8.56
N THR A 37 27.19 -70.02 -7.40
CA THR A 37 25.76 -69.75 -7.12
C THR A 37 25.54 -69.37 -5.64
N GLN A 38 24.66 -68.39 -5.41
CA GLN A 38 23.53 -68.43 -4.44
C GLN A 38 23.79 -68.40 -2.91
N MET A 39 22.68 -68.21 -2.18
CA MET A 39 22.57 -67.92 -0.74
C MET A 39 22.69 -69.16 0.15
N ASP A 40 23.11 -68.96 1.40
CA ASP A 40 22.60 -69.73 2.55
C ASP A 40 22.52 -68.84 3.81
N ALA A 41 21.72 -69.25 4.80
CA ALA A 41 21.50 -68.54 6.07
C ALA A 41 21.91 -69.43 7.26
N GLY A 42 23.14 -69.29 7.72
CA GLY A 42 23.71 -70.06 8.83
C GLY A 42 24.10 -69.21 10.03
N VAL A 43 23.54 -69.50 11.21
CA VAL A 43 24.02 -68.95 12.48
C VAL A 43 25.19 -69.79 12.98
N THR A 44 26.36 -69.17 13.13
CA THR A 44 27.42 -69.66 14.01
C THR A 44 27.76 -68.58 15.03
N VAL A 45 27.55 -68.88 16.31
CA VAL A 45 28.08 -68.09 17.41
C VAL A 45 29.54 -68.46 17.58
N ASP A 46 30.44 -67.49 17.55
CA ASP A 46 31.81 -67.66 18.06
C ASP A 46 32.17 -66.48 18.97
N ALA A 47 32.91 -66.77 20.05
CA ALA A 47 33.08 -65.89 21.19
C ALA A 47 34.40 -65.10 21.10
N GLY A 48 34.46 -64.19 20.12
CA GLY A 48 35.57 -63.26 19.96
C GLY A 48 35.59 -62.15 21.02
N VAL A 49 36.14 -62.44 22.21
CA VAL A 49 36.51 -61.39 23.17
C VAL A 49 37.73 -60.65 22.63
N THR A 50 37.51 -59.45 22.08
CA THR A 50 38.52 -58.40 21.99
C THR A 50 38.16 -57.33 23.00
N ASP A 51 38.94 -57.25 24.08
CA ASP A 51 38.87 -56.16 25.05
C ASP A 51 39.39 -54.87 24.41
N ASP A 52 38.60 -54.27 23.52
CA ASP A 52 38.76 -52.89 23.07
C ASP A 52 38.47 -51.99 24.28
N ALA A 53 39.50 -51.86 25.12
CA ALA A 53 39.51 -51.03 26.31
C ALA A 53 39.31 -49.57 25.89
N GLY A 54 38.05 -49.15 25.88
CA GLY A 54 37.65 -47.82 25.45
C GLY A 54 38.49 -46.77 26.16
N THR A 55 39.05 -45.85 25.36
CA THR A 55 39.60 -44.61 25.89
C THR A 55 38.57 -44.01 26.85
N PRO A 56 38.93 -43.75 28.13
CA PRO A 56 38.01 -43.15 29.07
C PRO A 56 37.44 -41.88 28.44
N ASP A 57 36.11 -41.83 28.34
CA ASP A 57 35.42 -40.66 27.80
C ASP A 57 35.93 -39.43 28.55
N SER A 58 36.35 -38.43 27.79
CA SER A 58 37.00 -37.24 28.33
C SER A 58 35.90 -36.33 28.86
N GLY A 59 35.38 -36.71 30.04
CA GLY A 59 34.04 -36.48 30.61
C GLY A 59 33.55 -35.04 30.79
N VAL A 60 33.71 -34.23 29.76
CA VAL A 60 32.90 -33.06 29.47
C VAL A 60 31.52 -33.60 29.11
N ALA A 61 30.59 -33.57 30.06
CA ALA A 61 29.20 -34.00 29.83
C ALA A 61 28.64 -33.29 28.59
N GLU A 62 27.99 -34.03 27.69
CA GLU A 62 27.54 -33.46 26.42
C GLU A 62 26.62 -32.24 26.64
N ALA A 63 26.88 -31.16 25.90
CA ALA A 63 26.10 -29.95 25.96
C ALA A 63 24.62 -30.24 25.69
N LEU A 64 23.78 -30.06 26.70
CA LEU A 64 22.33 -30.28 26.59
C LEU A 64 21.75 -29.36 25.50
N PRO A 65 20.72 -29.81 24.75
CA PRO A 65 20.05 -29.01 23.74
C PRO A 65 19.40 -27.76 24.37
N CYS A 66 19.27 -26.72 23.55
CA CYS A 66 18.57 -25.50 23.95
C CYS A 66 17.05 -25.65 24.01
N GLU A 67 16.40 -24.68 24.66
CA GLU A 67 14.96 -24.68 24.92
C GLU A 67 14.13 -24.28 23.68
N LYS A 68 14.63 -23.35 22.86
CA LYS A 68 14.07 -23.02 21.54
C LYS A 68 14.75 -23.86 20.45
N THR A 69 13.97 -24.35 19.48
CA THR A 69 14.44 -25.28 18.43
C THR A 69 13.95 -24.92 17.01
N GLN A 70 13.23 -23.80 16.87
CA GLN A 70 12.78 -23.25 15.59
C GLN A 70 13.77 -22.20 15.09
N GLY A 71 13.56 -21.68 13.87
CA GLY A 71 14.35 -20.59 13.31
C GLY A 71 15.86 -20.79 13.38
N VAL A 72 16.58 -19.71 13.73
CA VAL A 72 18.05 -19.73 13.89
C VAL A 72 18.52 -20.62 15.05
N CYS A 73 17.63 -20.98 15.98
CA CYS A 73 17.92 -21.85 17.13
C CYS A 73 17.94 -23.35 16.79
N ALA A 74 17.63 -23.73 15.54
CA ALA A 74 17.50 -25.13 15.13
C ALA A 74 18.79 -25.95 15.38
N GLY A 75 18.74 -26.87 16.35
CA GLY A 75 19.88 -27.72 16.72
C GLY A 75 20.88 -27.10 17.71
N ALA A 76 20.59 -25.91 18.25
CA ALA A 76 21.44 -25.26 19.23
C ALA A 76 21.63 -26.08 20.52
N LYS A 77 22.82 -25.99 21.11
CA LYS A 77 23.21 -26.62 22.38
C LYS A 77 23.78 -25.56 23.31
N ARG A 78 23.62 -25.75 24.62
CA ARG A 78 24.09 -24.80 25.64
C ARG A 78 25.59 -24.52 25.50
N ALA A 79 25.95 -23.24 25.43
CA ALA A 79 27.32 -22.78 25.44
C ALA A 79 27.96 -23.01 26.82
N MET A 80 29.28 -23.20 26.82
CA MET A 80 30.08 -23.24 28.05
C MET A 80 30.58 -21.83 28.38
N VAL A 81 30.24 -21.34 29.57
CA VAL A 81 30.61 -20.04 30.11
C VAL A 81 31.26 -20.25 31.47
N ASP A 82 32.48 -19.73 31.65
CA ASP A 82 33.27 -19.80 32.88
C ASP A 82 33.41 -21.22 33.50
N GLY A 83 33.41 -22.25 32.64
CA GLY A 83 33.57 -23.66 33.02
C GLY A 83 32.27 -24.42 33.33
N ALA A 84 31.10 -23.78 33.19
CA ALA A 84 29.79 -24.41 33.31
C ALA A 84 28.95 -24.21 32.04
N TYR A 85 27.93 -25.04 31.81
CA TYR A 85 26.95 -24.79 30.75
C TYR A 85 25.93 -23.72 31.17
N GLU A 86 25.47 -22.90 30.23
CA GLU A 86 24.40 -21.93 30.49
C GLU A 86 23.15 -22.65 31.08
N PRO A 87 22.50 -22.12 32.14
CA PRO A 87 21.34 -22.75 32.76
C PRO A 87 20.07 -22.67 31.88
N VAL A 88 20.05 -21.69 30.97
CA VAL A 88 19.08 -21.44 29.89
C VAL A 88 19.90 -20.87 28.74
N CYS A 89 19.64 -21.26 27.49
CA CYS A 89 20.43 -20.77 26.36
C CYS A 89 20.25 -19.27 26.12
N THR A 90 21.36 -18.56 25.89
CA THR A 90 21.39 -17.15 25.46
C THR A 90 21.82 -17.04 23.99
N ALA A 91 22.01 -15.81 23.47
CA ALA A 91 22.66 -15.57 22.19
C ALA A 91 24.05 -16.26 22.04
N ARG A 92 24.74 -16.56 23.17
CA ARG A 92 25.98 -17.36 23.15
C ARG A 92 25.77 -18.80 22.67
N SER A 93 24.58 -19.34 22.93
CA SER A 93 24.17 -20.70 22.55
C SER A 93 23.42 -20.73 21.21
N TYR A 94 22.57 -19.72 20.95
CA TYR A 94 21.73 -19.65 19.75
C TYR A 94 22.42 -19.03 18.52
N GLY A 95 23.49 -18.25 18.70
CA GLY A 95 24.25 -17.65 17.60
C GLY A 95 24.06 -16.13 17.46
N ALA A 96 24.72 -15.54 16.45
CA ALA A 96 24.78 -14.10 16.25
C ALA A 96 23.48 -13.49 15.69
N ASP A 97 22.67 -14.32 15.03
CA ASP A 97 21.41 -13.89 14.41
C ASP A 97 20.24 -13.88 15.42
N TYR A 98 20.39 -14.61 16.54
CA TYR A 98 19.37 -14.69 17.59
C TYR A 98 19.05 -13.32 18.24
N GLU A 99 17.75 -12.99 18.28
CA GLU A 99 17.22 -11.84 18.99
C GLU A 99 16.29 -12.28 20.14
N ALA A 100 16.10 -11.45 21.17
CA ALA A 100 15.17 -11.78 22.26
C ALA A 100 13.69 -11.55 21.89
N SER A 101 13.48 -10.82 20.80
CA SER A 101 12.23 -10.49 20.11
C SER A 101 12.63 -10.06 18.71
N GLU A 102 11.98 -10.54 17.66
CA GLU A 102 12.41 -10.27 16.29
C GLU A 102 12.24 -8.78 15.89
N THR A 103 13.32 -8.14 15.40
CA THR A 103 13.31 -6.71 15.00
C THR A 103 13.77 -6.43 13.56
N ARG A 104 14.39 -7.43 12.92
CA ARG A 104 14.93 -7.38 11.55
C ARG A 104 13.90 -7.83 10.52
N CYS A 105 14.11 -7.42 9.27
CA CYS A 105 13.37 -7.87 8.10
C CYS A 105 14.43 -8.50 7.17
N ASP A 106 14.80 -9.74 7.47
CA ASP A 106 15.89 -10.49 6.82
C ASP A 106 15.54 -11.94 6.45
N GLY A 107 14.31 -12.40 6.74
CA GLY A 107 13.81 -13.71 6.33
C GLY A 107 14.14 -14.85 7.28
N LEU A 108 14.64 -14.54 8.49
CA LEU A 108 15.06 -15.51 9.50
C LEU A 108 14.20 -15.36 10.77
N ASP A 109 13.56 -16.45 11.20
CA ASP A 109 12.93 -16.58 12.53
C ASP A 109 14.01 -16.42 13.61
N ASN A 110 14.29 -15.17 13.97
CA ASN A 110 15.46 -14.76 14.74
C ASN A 110 15.22 -14.86 16.25
N ASP A 111 13.97 -14.77 16.72
CA ASP A 111 13.66 -15.09 18.12
C ASP A 111 13.25 -16.55 18.34
N CYS A 112 13.00 -17.33 17.29
CA CYS A 112 12.77 -18.78 17.29
C CYS A 112 11.37 -19.20 17.81
N ASP A 113 10.33 -18.44 17.45
CA ASP A 113 8.92 -18.71 17.77
C ASP A 113 8.18 -19.52 16.68
N GLY A 114 8.77 -19.64 15.49
CA GLY A 114 8.23 -20.34 14.33
C GLY A 114 7.69 -19.43 13.22
N VAL A 115 7.67 -18.12 13.42
CA VAL A 115 7.36 -17.08 12.43
C VAL A 115 8.64 -16.31 12.06
N ALA A 116 8.71 -15.78 10.84
CA ALA A 116 9.78 -14.88 10.41
C ALA A 116 9.19 -13.54 9.93
N ASP A 117 9.92 -12.47 10.22
CA ASP A 117 9.61 -11.06 9.98
C ASP A 117 8.15 -10.61 10.31
N PRO A 118 7.57 -10.96 11.48
CA PRO A 118 6.16 -10.74 11.80
C PRO A 118 5.75 -9.25 11.84
N ALA A 119 4.50 -8.97 11.45
CA ALA A 119 3.96 -7.63 11.51
C ALA A 119 3.68 -7.18 12.95
N THR A 120 4.39 -6.13 13.39
CA THR A 120 4.13 -5.47 14.68
C THR A 120 2.95 -4.50 14.54
N TRP A 121 1.97 -4.61 15.45
CA TRP A 121 0.85 -3.67 15.58
C TRP A 121 0.97 -2.87 16.88
N ALA A 122 0.73 -1.56 16.82
CA ALA A 122 0.67 -0.71 18.00
C ALA A 122 -0.41 0.37 17.90
N GLU A 123 -1.05 0.66 19.02
CA GLU A 123 -1.91 1.84 19.14
C GLU A 123 -1.05 3.09 19.24
N VAL A 124 -1.24 4.03 18.30
CA VAL A 124 -0.52 5.29 18.25
C VAL A 124 -1.22 6.33 19.12
N ALA A 125 -2.55 6.50 18.94
CA ALA A 125 -3.37 7.47 19.68
C ALA A 125 -4.87 7.31 19.38
N PRO A 126 -5.76 7.77 20.28
CA PRO A 126 -7.15 8.03 19.92
C PRO A 126 -7.27 9.17 18.88
N LEU A 127 -8.28 9.06 18.01
CA LEU A 127 -8.57 10.01 16.93
C LEU A 127 -9.64 11.06 17.28
N GLY A 128 -10.43 10.85 18.34
CA GLY A 128 -11.47 11.78 18.82
C GLY A 128 -12.75 11.80 17.97
N THR A 129 -12.63 11.72 16.65
CA THR A 129 -13.74 11.46 15.72
C THR A 129 -13.23 10.59 14.58
N PRO A 130 -14.01 9.61 14.05
CA PRO A 130 -13.55 8.73 12.98
C PRO A 130 -13.38 9.47 11.65
N PRO A 131 -12.14 9.75 11.19
CA PRO A 131 -11.91 10.56 10.02
C PRO A 131 -12.15 9.74 8.75
N THR A 132 -12.79 10.36 7.75
CA THR A 132 -12.79 9.86 6.38
C THR A 132 -11.41 10.07 5.75
N GLY A 133 -11.14 9.46 4.59
CA GLY A 133 -9.85 9.59 3.89
C GLY A 133 -9.47 11.01 3.43
N SER A 134 -10.37 12.00 3.53
CA SER A 134 -10.06 13.42 3.34
C SER A 134 -9.60 14.13 4.63
N LEU A 135 -9.93 13.60 5.81
CA LEU A 135 -9.71 14.19 7.14
C LEU A 135 -8.49 13.62 7.87
N VAL A 136 -7.67 12.83 7.17
CA VAL A 136 -6.40 12.27 7.65
C VAL A 136 -5.36 12.31 6.52
N ASP A 137 -4.11 12.60 6.86
CA ASP A 137 -3.00 12.49 5.91
C ASP A 137 -1.64 12.29 6.59
N SER A 138 -0.60 11.98 5.82
CA SER A 138 0.73 11.62 6.37
C SER A 138 1.89 12.00 5.45
N LEU A 139 3.01 12.47 6.02
CA LEU A 139 4.18 12.93 5.26
C LEU A 139 5.51 12.49 5.91
N PRO A 140 6.47 11.93 5.16
CA PRO A 140 7.82 11.66 5.65
C PRO A 140 8.58 12.93 6.07
N VAL A 141 9.25 12.85 7.22
CA VAL A 141 10.13 13.89 7.79
C VAL A 141 11.46 13.29 8.22
N THR A 142 12.46 14.13 8.49
CA THR A 142 13.77 13.64 8.99
C THR A 142 13.58 12.86 10.29
N GLY A 143 13.84 11.55 10.28
CA GLY A 143 13.68 10.67 11.44
C GLY A 143 12.25 10.19 11.71
N GLY A 144 11.42 9.95 10.69
CA GLY A 144 10.09 9.34 10.81
C GLY A 144 9.01 10.00 9.94
N SER A 145 7.79 10.15 10.47
CA SER A 145 6.68 10.78 9.75
C SER A 145 5.84 11.75 10.61
N LEU A 146 5.14 12.64 9.92
CA LEU A 146 4.03 13.43 10.45
C LEU A 146 2.71 12.81 10.02
N VAL A 147 1.72 12.77 10.91
CA VAL A 147 0.37 12.30 10.64
C VAL A 147 -0.62 13.37 11.11
N VAL A 148 -1.39 13.94 10.18
CA VAL A 148 -2.46 14.89 10.50
C VAL A 148 -3.80 14.17 10.59
N SER A 149 -4.64 14.53 11.56
CA SER A 149 -6.05 14.17 11.60
C SER A 149 -6.91 15.33 12.08
N VAL A 150 -8.18 15.36 11.66
CA VAL A 150 -9.21 16.22 12.27
C VAL A 150 -9.90 15.48 13.42
N ALA A 151 -10.04 16.14 14.56
CA ALA A 151 -10.76 15.65 15.73
C ALA A 151 -11.91 16.64 16.06
N GLY A 152 -13.16 16.25 15.86
CA GLY A 152 -14.31 17.16 16.00
C GLY A 152 -14.63 17.89 14.68
N GLN A 153 -14.95 19.20 14.75
CA GLN A 153 -15.24 20.02 13.56
C GLN A 153 -14.10 20.97 13.19
N ASP A 154 -13.33 21.43 14.17
CA ASP A 154 -12.34 22.51 14.04
C ASP A 154 -10.91 22.10 14.42
N THR A 155 -10.74 21.14 15.34
CA THR A 155 -9.43 20.84 15.92
C THR A 155 -8.61 19.93 14.99
N VAL A 156 -7.55 20.50 14.40
CA VAL A 156 -6.56 19.74 13.60
C VAL A 156 -5.38 19.35 14.49
N GLN A 157 -4.99 18.07 14.45
CA GLN A 157 -3.92 17.49 15.26
C GLN A 157 -2.84 16.90 14.35
N VAL A 158 -1.58 17.29 14.56
CA VAL A 158 -0.41 16.69 13.93
C VAL A 158 0.32 15.84 14.96
N ARG A 159 0.55 14.56 14.63
CA ARG A 159 1.31 13.59 15.43
C ARG A 159 2.67 13.36 14.77
N ARG A 160 3.76 13.41 15.54
CA ARG A 160 5.11 13.06 15.09
C ARG A 160 5.41 11.63 15.51
N LEU A 161 5.61 10.74 14.54
CA LEU A 161 5.97 9.33 14.75
C LEU A 161 7.42 9.13 14.34
N ASP A 162 8.18 8.30 15.06
CA ASP A 162 9.57 7.97 14.68
C ASP A 162 9.64 6.87 13.60
N GLU A 163 10.85 6.38 13.32
CA GLU A 163 11.11 5.32 12.32
C GLU A 163 10.64 3.92 12.76
N SER A 164 10.22 3.76 14.02
CA SER A 164 9.48 2.59 14.52
C SER A 164 7.95 2.80 14.52
N LEU A 165 7.49 3.98 14.08
CA LEU A 165 6.11 4.50 14.16
C LEU A 165 5.62 4.83 15.58
N ALA A 166 6.52 4.92 16.57
CA ALA A 166 6.16 5.27 17.94
C ALA A 166 5.89 6.78 18.09
N LEU A 167 4.83 7.15 18.82
CA LEU A 167 4.40 8.53 19.02
C LEU A 167 5.39 9.32 19.89
N GLN A 168 6.00 10.35 19.30
CA GLN A 168 6.95 11.25 19.97
C GLN A 168 6.27 12.51 20.51
N ALA A 169 5.32 13.08 19.75
CA ALA A 169 4.62 14.31 20.10
C ALA A 169 3.26 14.42 19.39
N THR A 170 2.33 15.17 19.99
CA THR A 170 1.07 15.59 19.36
C THR A 170 0.92 17.10 19.52
N THR A 171 0.89 17.83 18.39
CA THR A 171 0.70 19.28 18.33
C THR A 171 -0.67 19.60 17.76
N GLN A 172 -1.45 20.44 18.46
CA GLN A 172 -2.68 21.01 17.91
C GLN A 172 -2.31 22.19 17.01
N VAL A 173 -2.80 22.20 15.78
CA VAL A 173 -2.60 23.32 14.85
C VAL A 173 -3.75 24.31 15.05
N PRO A 174 -3.50 25.58 15.43
CA PRO A 174 -4.55 26.58 15.53
C PRO A 174 -5.17 26.85 14.17
N VAL A 175 -6.42 26.47 13.98
CA VAL A 175 -7.24 26.85 12.81
C VAL A 175 -7.69 28.32 12.93
N ALA A 176 -8.11 28.91 11.81
CA ALA A 176 -8.66 30.26 11.82
C ALA A 176 -10.05 30.28 12.51
N PRO A 177 -10.37 31.31 13.33
CA PRO A 177 -11.65 31.38 14.04
C PRO A 177 -12.87 31.36 13.12
N GLY A 178 -13.95 30.69 13.56
CA GLY A 178 -15.21 30.61 12.84
C GLY A 178 -15.26 29.56 11.73
N VAL A 179 -14.30 28.62 11.71
CA VAL A 179 -14.38 27.41 10.87
C VAL A 179 -15.34 26.38 11.47
N ASP A 180 -16.28 25.89 10.66
CA ASP A 180 -17.19 24.79 10.98
C ASP A 180 -17.78 24.17 9.68
N PRO A 181 -17.40 22.95 9.27
CA PRO A 181 -16.26 22.15 9.71
C PRO A 181 -15.02 22.28 8.79
N VAL A 182 -13.91 21.68 9.20
CA VAL A 182 -12.79 21.31 8.31
C VAL A 182 -13.24 20.14 7.41
N THR A 183 -13.08 20.30 6.09
CA THR A 183 -13.57 19.33 5.06
C THR A 183 -12.46 18.45 4.49
N SER A 184 -11.22 18.94 4.44
CA SER A 184 -10.06 18.17 3.99
C SER A 184 -8.74 18.69 4.56
N VAL A 185 -7.78 17.78 4.77
CA VAL A 185 -6.39 18.07 5.16
C VAL A 185 -5.42 17.36 4.22
N ARG A 186 -4.28 17.99 3.94
CA ARG A 186 -3.15 17.43 3.19
C ARG A 186 -1.83 17.85 3.83
N LEU A 187 -0.91 16.90 4.01
CA LEU A 187 0.47 17.22 4.36
C LEU A 187 1.33 17.19 3.10
N VAL A 188 2.08 18.26 2.88
CA VAL A 188 2.91 18.46 1.68
C VAL A 188 4.30 18.94 2.06
N ARG A 189 5.30 18.70 1.20
CA ARG A 189 6.67 19.21 1.40
C ARG A 189 6.94 20.31 0.37
N THR A 190 7.09 21.54 0.82
CA THR A 190 7.45 22.70 0.01
C THR A 190 8.96 22.96 0.06
N SER A 191 9.45 23.91 -0.72
CA SER A 191 10.82 24.43 -0.64
C SER A 191 11.14 25.09 0.71
N ARG A 192 10.12 25.38 1.54
CA ARG A 192 10.24 25.89 2.91
C ARG A 192 10.18 24.81 4.00
N GLY A 193 9.89 23.55 3.64
CA GLY A 193 9.75 22.42 4.57
C GLY A 193 8.35 21.78 4.56
N PRO A 194 8.01 20.96 5.56
CA PRO A 194 6.68 20.37 5.71
C PRO A 194 5.61 21.44 5.90
N ALA A 195 4.45 21.29 5.28
CA ALA A 195 3.33 22.20 5.43
C ALA A 195 2.00 21.44 5.43
N LEU A 196 1.03 21.97 6.17
CA LEU A 196 -0.35 21.53 6.18
C LEU A 196 -1.18 22.46 5.29
N VAL A 197 -1.89 21.90 4.30
CA VAL A 197 -3.04 22.56 3.70
C VAL A 197 -4.31 21.99 4.31
N TYR A 198 -5.17 22.84 4.86
CA TYR A 198 -6.51 22.45 5.28
C TYR A 198 -7.57 23.28 4.54
N VAL A 199 -8.72 22.69 4.27
CA VAL A 199 -9.91 23.41 3.78
C VAL A 199 -10.97 23.36 4.87
N GLY A 200 -11.57 24.52 5.15
CA GLY A 200 -12.66 24.64 6.10
C GLY A 200 -13.76 25.56 5.60
N ARG A 201 -14.98 25.32 6.06
CA ARG A 201 -16.14 26.17 5.81
C ARG A 201 -16.26 27.23 6.92
N TYR A 202 -16.62 28.44 6.54
CA TYR A 202 -16.90 29.57 7.43
C TYR A 202 -18.31 30.08 7.10
N MET A 203 -19.10 30.44 8.12
CA MET A 203 -20.54 30.72 7.93
C MET A 203 -20.96 32.19 8.11
N SER A 204 -20.05 33.08 8.52
CA SER A 204 -20.35 34.49 8.81
C SER A 204 -19.30 35.42 8.17
N PRO A 205 -19.70 36.49 7.46
CA PRO A 205 -21.08 36.95 7.22
C PRO A 205 -21.83 36.16 6.12
N SER A 206 -21.16 35.23 5.43
CA SER A 206 -21.75 34.34 4.43
C SER A 206 -21.03 32.98 4.41
N SER A 207 -21.66 31.96 3.83
CA SER A 207 -21.07 30.63 3.64
C SER A 207 -19.93 30.71 2.62
N VAL A 208 -18.69 30.45 3.05
CA VAL A 208 -17.49 30.44 2.21
C VAL A 208 -16.56 29.29 2.62
N SER A 209 -15.96 28.60 1.66
CA SER A 209 -14.83 27.70 1.90
C SER A 209 -13.53 28.46 1.77
N GLN A 210 -12.62 28.33 2.75
CA GLN A 210 -11.22 28.74 2.58
C GLN A 210 -10.29 27.53 2.67
N GLY A 211 -9.43 27.38 1.67
CA GLY A 211 -8.24 26.55 1.75
C GLY A 211 -7.08 27.40 2.28
N ARG A 212 -6.36 26.90 3.28
CA ARG A 212 -5.35 27.66 4.02
C ARG A 212 -4.07 26.83 4.20
N LEU A 213 -2.92 27.48 4.00
CA LEU A 213 -1.57 26.91 4.11
C LEU A 213 -0.96 27.29 5.46
N VAL A 214 -0.56 26.29 6.24
CA VAL A 214 0.19 26.43 7.49
C VAL A 214 1.56 25.79 7.29
N GLN A 215 2.61 26.60 7.29
CA GLN A 215 3.98 26.07 7.30
C GLN A 215 4.23 25.34 8.63
N LEU A 216 4.93 24.21 8.58
CA LEU A 216 5.37 23.44 9.76
C LEU A 216 6.91 23.35 9.81
N ASP A 217 7.44 22.91 10.95
CA ASP A 217 8.79 22.34 11.08
C ASP A 217 8.80 20.80 10.88
N GLU A 218 9.97 20.15 10.93
CA GLU A 218 10.11 18.68 10.83
C GLU A 218 9.59 17.93 12.08
N GLN A 219 9.16 18.66 13.11
CA GLN A 219 8.52 18.14 14.32
C GLN A 219 6.98 18.26 14.24
N GLY A 220 6.44 18.99 13.27
CA GLY A 220 5.01 19.18 13.04
C GLY A 220 4.40 20.43 13.70
N ASN A 221 5.22 21.34 14.22
CA ASN A 221 4.74 22.56 14.87
C ASN A 221 4.45 23.67 13.85
N PRO A 222 3.37 24.46 14.01
CA PRO A 222 3.04 25.55 13.10
C PRO A 222 4.02 26.71 13.20
N VAL A 223 4.52 27.15 12.04
CA VAL A 223 5.45 28.27 11.87
C VAL A 223 4.74 29.41 11.15
N GLY A 224 4.73 30.61 11.75
CA GLY A 224 4.09 31.80 11.17
C GLY A 224 2.71 32.11 11.79
N PRO A 225 1.75 32.65 11.02
CA PRO A 225 0.49 33.16 11.57
C PRO A 225 -0.49 32.03 11.98
N PRO A 226 -1.20 32.17 13.12
CA PRO A 226 -2.30 31.27 13.48
C PRO A 226 -3.35 31.15 12.37
N GLY A 227 -3.86 29.95 12.13
CA GLY A 227 -4.79 29.65 11.04
C GLY A 227 -4.16 29.63 9.64
N GLY A 228 -2.88 29.97 9.47
CA GLY A 228 -2.19 29.98 8.18
C GLY A 228 -2.66 31.08 7.21
N VAL A 229 -2.05 31.11 6.02
CA VAL A 229 -2.40 32.05 4.94
C VAL A 229 -3.50 31.47 4.05
N VAL A 230 -4.40 32.31 3.52
CA VAL A 230 -5.50 31.87 2.64
C VAL A 230 -4.97 31.71 1.21
N ILE A 231 -5.05 30.48 0.68
CA ILE A 231 -4.60 30.12 -0.68
C ILE A 231 -5.77 29.93 -1.66
N LEU A 232 -6.91 29.47 -1.14
CA LEU A 232 -8.17 29.27 -1.85
C LEU A 232 -9.29 29.94 -1.07
N GLU A 233 -10.17 30.65 -1.77
CA GLU A 233 -11.45 31.13 -1.23
C GLU A 233 -12.54 30.86 -2.27
N TYR A 234 -13.63 30.23 -1.87
CA TYR A 234 -14.73 29.84 -2.76
C TYR A 234 -16.10 30.01 -2.09
N PRO A 235 -17.06 30.74 -2.69
CA PRO A 235 -18.32 31.07 -2.05
C PRO A 235 -19.36 29.93 -2.06
N GLN A 236 -20.35 30.06 -1.17
CA GLN A 236 -21.59 29.28 -1.05
C GLN A 236 -21.43 27.81 -0.63
N PHE A 237 -20.49 27.04 -1.18
CA PHE A 237 -20.41 25.58 -0.99
C PHE A 237 -19.19 25.12 -0.16
N PRO A 238 -19.32 24.06 0.65
CA PRO A 238 -18.18 23.32 1.19
C PRO A 238 -17.45 22.61 0.03
N VAL A 239 -16.13 22.76 -0.05
CA VAL A 239 -15.30 22.07 -1.05
C VAL A 239 -14.27 21.17 -0.39
N HIS A 240 -13.84 20.13 -1.11
CA HIS A 240 -12.66 19.33 -0.78
C HIS A 240 -11.57 19.61 -1.82
N ALA A 241 -10.32 19.74 -1.41
CA ALA A 241 -9.22 20.04 -2.32
C ALA A 241 -8.19 18.91 -2.41
N GLY A 242 -7.78 18.60 -3.64
CA GLY A 242 -6.51 17.95 -3.95
C GLY A 242 -5.40 19.00 -3.99
N VAL A 243 -4.21 18.62 -3.51
CA VAL A 243 -3.02 19.48 -3.49
C VAL A 243 -1.80 18.63 -3.82
N ALA A 244 -0.90 19.15 -4.66
CA ALA A 244 0.47 18.66 -4.79
C ALA A 244 1.43 19.82 -5.03
N VAL A 245 2.70 19.57 -4.75
CA VAL A 245 3.79 20.55 -4.91
C VAL A 245 4.59 20.17 -6.15
N SER A 246 5.02 21.16 -6.93
CA SER A 246 6.00 20.96 -8.01
C SER A 246 7.30 20.35 -7.48
N LEU A 247 8.04 19.64 -8.33
CA LEU A 247 9.24 18.88 -7.93
C LEU A 247 10.39 19.77 -7.40
N ASP A 248 10.36 21.07 -7.68
CA ASP A 248 11.27 22.09 -7.14
C ASP A 248 10.84 22.64 -5.75
N GLY A 249 9.69 22.19 -5.24
CA GLY A 249 9.07 22.63 -3.99
C GLY A 249 8.40 24.01 -4.04
N GLN A 250 8.46 24.74 -5.16
CA GLN A 250 8.16 26.17 -5.22
C GLN A 250 6.69 26.51 -5.46
N ARG A 251 5.94 25.66 -6.19
CA ARG A 251 4.53 25.88 -6.55
C ARG A 251 3.65 24.82 -5.91
N LEU A 252 2.46 25.20 -5.44
CA LEU A 252 1.41 24.28 -5.02
C LEU A 252 0.22 24.42 -5.96
N ALA A 253 -0.08 23.35 -6.69
CA ALA A 253 -1.32 23.22 -7.43
C ALA A 253 -2.44 22.82 -6.46
N VAL A 254 -3.52 23.61 -6.43
CA VAL A 254 -4.71 23.36 -5.61
C VAL A 254 -5.89 23.16 -6.54
N VAL A 255 -6.58 22.03 -6.43
CA VAL A 255 -7.69 21.62 -7.31
C VAL A 255 -8.89 21.21 -6.47
N TRP A 256 -10.08 21.70 -6.78
CA TRP A 256 -11.32 21.38 -6.04
C TRP A 256 -12.50 21.18 -6.99
N ASN A 257 -13.48 20.42 -6.53
CA ASN A 257 -14.73 20.21 -7.27
C ASN A 257 -15.83 21.18 -6.80
N VAL A 258 -16.70 21.54 -7.73
CA VAL A 258 -17.84 22.44 -7.57
C VAL A 258 -19.07 21.78 -8.21
N GLY A 259 -20.23 21.94 -7.59
CA GLY A 259 -21.52 21.55 -8.16
C GLY A 259 -22.58 22.63 -7.96
N THR A 260 -23.34 22.91 -9.01
CA THR A 260 -24.55 23.74 -9.00
C THR A 260 -25.75 22.88 -9.40
N GLU A 261 -26.93 23.47 -9.61
CA GLU A 261 -28.05 22.73 -10.20
C GLU A 261 -27.76 22.41 -11.69
N ASP A 262 -27.21 23.37 -12.44
CA ASP A 262 -26.99 23.30 -13.89
C ASP A 262 -25.73 22.54 -14.33
N TYR A 263 -24.68 22.48 -13.49
CA TYR A 263 -23.37 21.94 -13.91
C TYR A 263 -22.55 21.34 -12.76
N ARG A 264 -21.47 20.66 -13.15
CA ARG A 264 -20.35 20.26 -12.28
C ARG A 264 -19.05 20.76 -12.87
N GLU A 265 -18.12 21.15 -12.02
CA GLU A 265 -16.79 21.62 -12.41
C GLU A 265 -15.68 21.05 -11.54
N THR A 266 -14.51 20.90 -12.14
CA THR A 266 -13.23 20.85 -11.42
C THR A 266 -12.48 22.14 -11.72
N GLN A 267 -12.23 22.95 -10.69
CA GLN A 267 -11.48 24.20 -10.77
C GLN A 267 -10.08 24.02 -10.16
N GLY A 268 -9.13 24.85 -10.58
CA GLY A 268 -7.77 24.82 -10.05
C GLY A 268 -7.08 26.18 -10.04
N LEU A 269 -6.08 26.33 -9.17
CA LEU A 269 -5.22 27.50 -9.04
C LEU A 269 -3.81 27.08 -8.62
N VAL A 270 -2.83 27.97 -8.80
CA VAL A 270 -1.46 27.75 -8.31
C VAL A 270 -1.06 28.88 -7.37
N VAL A 271 -0.44 28.52 -6.24
CA VAL A 271 0.24 29.43 -5.32
C VAL A 271 1.73 29.10 -5.23
N ASP A 272 2.55 30.04 -4.75
CA ASP A 272 3.92 29.74 -4.30
C ASP A 272 3.95 29.13 -2.88
N ALA A 273 5.15 28.72 -2.43
CA ALA A 273 5.38 28.18 -1.10
C ALA A 273 5.07 29.15 0.08
N ASP A 274 4.84 30.44 -0.20
CA ASP A 274 4.36 31.44 0.77
C ASP A 274 2.82 31.64 0.68
N GLY A 275 2.14 30.85 -0.14
CA GLY A 275 0.69 30.87 -0.32
C GLY A 275 0.17 31.99 -1.21
N LYS A 276 1.06 32.76 -1.86
CA LYS A 276 0.65 33.83 -2.77
C LYS A 276 0.29 33.26 -4.14
N ARG A 277 -0.87 33.69 -4.66
CA ARG A 277 -1.41 33.29 -5.97
C ARG A 277 -0.45 33.62 -7.13
N LEU A 278 -0.13 32.61 -7.93
CA LEU A 278 0.62 32.70 -9.18
C LEU A 278 -0.32 32.66 -10.39
N SER A 279 -1.35 31.81 -10.35
CA SER A 279 -2.33 31.65 -11.44
C SER A 279 -3.73 31.25 -10.94
N GLY A 280 -4.71 31.26 -11.84
CA GLY A 280 -6.09 30.83 -11.59
C GLY A 280 -6.91 31.80 -10.72
N PRO A 281 -8.15 31.42 -10.34
CA PRO A 281 -8.78 30.13 -10.61
C PRO A 281 -9.13 29.91 -12.09
N TRP A 282 -8.91 28.69 -12.58
CA TRP A 282 -9.27 28.22 -13.91
C TRP A 282 -10.31 27.10 -13.81
N ILE A 283 -11.19 26.96 -14.81
CA ILE A 283 -12.10 25.82 -14.94
C ILE A 283 -11.36 24.76 -15.77
N LEU A 284 -10.90 23.69 -15.11
CA LEU A 284 -10.09 22.63 -15.74
C LEU A 284 -10.97 21.60 -16.45
N PHE A 285 -12.18 21.38 -15.92
CA PHE A 285 -13.23 20.52 -16.47
C PHE A 285 -14.61 21.06 -16.09
N ARG A 286 -15.59 20.92 -16.99
CA ARG A 286 -17.01 21.18 -16.74
C ARG A 286 -17.84 20.09 -17.42
N THR A 287 -18.88 19.60 -16.76
CA THR A 287 -19.95 18.79 -17.38
C THR A 287 -21.34 19.30 -16.97
N GLN A 288 -22.33 19.03 -17.80
CA GLN A 288 -23.76 19.22 -17.51
C GLN A 288 -24.46 17.91 -17.13
N GLU A 289 -23.74 16.78 -17.15
CA GLU A 289 -24.22 15.51 -16.64
C GLU A 289 -24.43 15.60 -15.11
N GLN A 290 -25.53 15.03 -14.61
CA GLN A 290 -25.90 15.08 -13.18
C GLN A 290 -25.13 14.02 -12.37
N VAL A 291 -23.79 14.13 -12.41
CA VAL A 291 -22.84 13.27 -11.71
C VAL A 291 -22.40 13.86 -10.36
N VAL A 292 -21.76 13.06 -9.52
CA VAL A 292 -20.99 13.55 -8.37
C VAL A 292 -19.51 13.56 -8.75
N LEU A 293 -18.90 14.76 -8.77
CA LEU A 293 -17.44 14.86 -8.93
C LEU A 293 -16.75 14.62 -7.58
N SER A 294 -16.13 13.46 -7.43
CA SER A 294 -15.35 13.09 -6.25
C SER A 294 -13.85 13.05 -6.55
N THR A 295 -13.05 12.85 -5.50
CA THR A 295 -11.59 12.62 -5.58
C THR A 295 -10.85 13.64 -6.49
N PRO A 296 -10.97 14.96 -6.25
CA PRO A 296 -10.09 15.92 -6.90
C PRO A 296 -8.67 15.63 -6.45
N ALA A 297 -7.81 15.24 -7.37
CA ALA A 297 -6.44 14.84 -7.10
C ALA A 297 -5.50 15.44 -8.14
N VAL A 298 -4.25 15.66 -7.74
CA VAL A 298 -3.24 16.28 -8.59
C VAL A 298 -1.88 15.67 -8.27
N LEU A 299 -1.00 15.57 -9.26
CA LEU A 299 0.34 15.00 -9.15
C LEU A 299 1.31 15.86 -9.98
N ALA A 300 2.44 16.27 -9.42
CA ALA A 300 3.45 17.03 -10.16
C ALA A 300 4.25 16.15 -11.13
N LEU A 301 4.63 16.73 -12.27
CA LEU A 301 5.25 16.03 -13.39
C LEU A 301 6.67 16.53 -13.68
N GLY A 302 7.44 15.72 -14.42
CA GLY A 302 8.85 15.96 -14.71
C GLY A 302 9.15 17.11 -15.67
N ASP A 303 8.15 17.61 -16.37
CA ASP A 303 8.19 18.83 -17.19
C ASP A 303 7.81 20.10 -16.41
N GLY A 304 7.53 19.96 -15.10
CA GLY A 304 7.06 21.05 -14.23
C GLY A 304 5.55 21.26 -14.25
N GLY A 305 4.81 20.55 -15.12
CA GLY A 305 3.35 20.57 -15.16
C GLY A 305 2.71 19.68 -14.08
N PHE A 306 1.39 19.49 -14.20
CA PHE A 306 0.60 18.69 -13.27
C PHE A 306 -0.35 17.75 -13.99
N LEU A 307 -0.42 16.49 -13.55
CA LEU A 307 -1.50 15.58 -13.88
C LEU A 307 -2.67 15.82 -12.92
N VAL A 308 -3.83 16.15 -13.47
CA VAL A 308 -5.09 16.30 -12.72
C VAL A 308 -5.94 15.05 -12.90
N MET A 309 -6.61 14.63 -11.83
CA MET A 309 -7.61 13.57 -11.85
C MET A 309 -8.91 14.02 -11.18
N VAL A 310 -10.04 13.59 -11.73
CA VAL A 310 -11.35 13.61 -11.06
C VAL A 310 -12.09 12.31 -11.33
N VAL A 311 -12.94 11.89 -10.39
CA VAL A 311 -13.87 10.78 -10.56
C VAL A 311 -15.28 11.34 -10.76
N GLU A 312 -15.88 11.07 -11.92
CA GLU A 312 -17.33 11.21 -12.12
C GLU A 312 -18.01 9.94 -11.59
N ASP A 313 -18.73 10.06 -10.47
CA ASP A 313 -19.63 9.01 -10.00
C ASP A 313 -21.03 9.23 -10.57
N HIS A 314 -21.56 8.23 -11.28
CA HIS A 314 -22.87 8.24 -11.93
C HIS A 314 -23.98 7.58 -11.11
N GLY A 315 -23.70 7.16 -9.87
CA GLY A 315 -24.63 6.39 -9.04
C GLY A 315 -24.64 4.89 -9.35
N PRO A 316 -25.30 4.08 -8.51
CA PRO A 316 -25.10 2.62 -8.45
C PRO A 316 -25.61 1.84 -9.67
N GLU A 317 -26.39 2.47 -10.55
CA GLU A 317 -26.96 1.85 -11.75
C GLU A 317 -26.07 2.06 -13.01
N ALA A 318 -24.97 2.81 -12.90
CA ALA A 318 -24.12 3.20 -14.02
C ALA A 318 -22.62 3.05 -13.72
N LEU A 319 -21.81 2.95 -14.78
CA LEU A 319 -20.36 3.01 -14.68
C LEU A 319 -19.92 4.42 -14.28
N SER A 320 -18.90 4.50 -13.42
CA SER A 320 -18.21 5.74 -13.08
C SER A 320 -17.06 5.97 -14.05
N ARG A 321 -16.58 7.22 -14.17
CA ARG A 321 -15.47 7.56 -15.07
C ARG A 321 -14.34 8.23 -14.32
N ILE A 322 -13.14 7.66 -14.41
CA ILE A 322 -11.91 8.33 -13.96
C ILE A 322 -11.41 9.18 -15.13
N ARG A 323 -11.44 10.50 -14.98
CA ARG A 323 -10.88 11.44 -15.97
C ARG A 323 -9.51 11.94 -15.54
N LEU A 324 -8.61 12.04 -16.51
CA LEU A 324 -7.21 12.40 -16.38
C LEU A 324 -6.85 13.42 -17.47
N TRP A 325 -6.09 14.44 -17.11
CA TRP A 325 -5.49 15.35 -18.09
C TRP A 325 -4.22 15.98 -17.53
N HIS A 326 -3.24 16.21 -18.41
CA HIS A 326 -2.05 16.99 -18.12
C HIS A 326 -2.38 18.49 -18.23
N GLN A 327 -1.70 19.29 -17.40
CA GLN A 327 -1.75 20.74 -17.34
C GLN A 327 -0.33 21.32 -17.33
N ASP A 328 -0.18 22.51 -17.90
CA ASP A 328 1.01 23.36 -17.72
C ASP A 328 1.26 23.73 -16.23
N PRO A 329 2.44 24.29 -15.88
CA PRO A 329 2.78 24.65 -14.49
C PRO A 329 1.86 25.71 -13.87
N GLU A 330 1.04 26.38 -14.68
CA GLU A 330 0.11 27.45 -14.32
C GLU A 330 -1.37 26.99 -14.32
N LEU A 331 -1.67 25.72 -14.61
CA LEU A 331 -3.01 25.13 -14.76
C LEU A 331 -3.93 25.84 -15.78
N SER A 332 -3.33 26.50 -16.77
CA SER A 332 -3.99 27.34 -17.78
C SER A 332 -4.12 26.66 -19.15
N VAL A 333 -3.23 25.72 -19.49
CA VAL A 333 -3.22 25.00 -20.76
C VAL A 333 -3.29 23.50 -20.52
N ARG A 334 -4.33 22.88 -21.07
CA ARG A 334 -4.68 21.47 -20.89
C ARG A 334 -4.28 20.60 -22.09
N SER A 335 -3.85 19.37 -21.83
CA SER A 335 -3.61 18.34 -22.85
C SER A 335 -4.89 17.73 -23.43
N GLU A 336 -4.74 16.73 -24.31
CA GLU A 336 -5.80 15.74 -24.57
C GLU A 336 -6.26 15.06 -23.25
N GLU A 337 -7.54 14.68 -23.19
CA GLU A 337 -8.12 13.94 -22.05
C GLU A 337 -7.88 12.44 -22.19
N ARG A 338 -7.67 11.76 -21.06
CA ARG A 338 -7.97 10.34 -20.93
C ARG A 338 -9.14 10.12 -19.97
N ALA A 339 -10.14 9.38 -20.42
CA ALA A 339 -11.17 8.79 -19.57
C ALA A 339 -10.94 7.28 -19.40
N LEU A 340 -11.45 6.72 -18.31
CA LEU A 340 -11.54 5.29 -18.04
C LEU A 340 -12.90 4.99 -17.43
N ASP A 341 -13.72 4.20 -18.13
CA ASP A 341 -14.95 3.64 -17.57
C ASP A 341 -14.59 2.56 -16.55
N VAL A 342 -15.18 2.64 -15.36
CA VAL A 342 -14.96 1.74 -14.22
C VAL A 342 -16.27 1.50 -13.48
N GLY A 343 -16.34 0.51 -12.59
CA GLY A 343 -17.53 0.30 -11.76
C GLY A 343 -17.86 1.48 -10.83
N ASN A 344 -19.05 1.45 -10.21
CA ASN A 344 -19.52 2.50 -9.29
C ASN A 344 -18.62 2.68 -8.06
N SER A 345 -18.54 3.92 -7.52
CA SER A 345 -17.78 4.27 -6.31
C SER A 345 -16.32 3.77 -6.34
N PRO A 346 -15.54 4.05 -7.40
CA PRO A 346 -14.14 3.65 -7.47
C PRO A 346 -13.33 4.46 -6.45
N THR A 347 -12.33 3.84 -5.85
CA THR A 347 -11.27 4.56 -5.11
C THR A 347 -10.06 4.67 -6.02
N ALA A 348 -9.49 5.86 -6.17
CA ALA A 348 -8.41 6.14 -7.13
C ALA A 348 -7.28 6.95 -6.49
N LEU A 349 -6.05 6.67 -6.90
CA LEU A 349 -4.82 7.29 -6.39
C LEU A 349 -3.84 7.54 -7.54
N LEU A 350 -3.27 8.74 -7.58
CA LEU A 350 -2.13 9.06 -8.45
C LEU A 350 -0.81 8.83 -7.70
N LEU A 351 0.17 8.23 -8.37
CA LEU A 351 1.55 8.09 -7.88
C LEU A 351 2.53 8.34 -9.02
N SER A 352 3.73 8.83 -8.71
CA SER A 352 4.86 8.75 -9.65
C SER A 352 5.53 7.38 -9.52
N ALA A 353 6.01 6.83 -10.63
CA ALA A 353 6.94 5.71 -10.62
C ALA A 353 8.26 6.08 -9.94
N ALA A 354 9.12 5.08 -9.69
CA ALA A 354 10.50 5.34 -9.31
C ALA A 354 11.21 6.18 -10.39
N PRO A 355 12.14 7.09 -10.03
CA PRO A 355 12.92 7.85 -11.01
C PRO A 355 13.64 6.96 -12.01
N GLY A 356 13.71 7.40 -13.26
CA GLY A 356 14.42 6.69 -14.32
C GLY A 356 15.95 6.80 -14.19
N ALA A 357 16.65 5.95 -14.92
CA ALA A 357 18.11 5.97 -14.99
C ALA A 357 18.61 7.37 -15.43
N GLY A 358 19.51 7.96 -14.65
CA GLY A 358 19.94 9.36 -14.82
C GLY A 358 19.14 10.39 -14.01
N GLY A 359 18.20 9.97 -13.15
CA GLY A 359 17.44 10.85 -12.26
C GLY A 359 16.26 11.55 -12.94
N THR A 360 15.76 11.02 -14.06
CA THR A 360 14.55 11.53 -14.70
C THR A 360 13.34 11.29 -13.78
N PRO A 361 12.43 12.26 -13.62
CA PRO A 361 11.22 12.06 -12.81
C PRO A 361 10.38 10.88 -13.30
N GLY A 362 9.80 10.13 -12.35
CA GLY A 362 9.06 8.91 -12.66
C GLY A 362 7.79 9.15 -13.48
N GLU A 363 7.49 8.21 -14.38
CA GLU A 363 6.23 8.14 -15.13
C GLU A 363 5.02 8.22 -14.18
N PRO A 364 3.98 9.03 -14.47
CA PRO A 364 2.78 9.06 -13.65
C PRO A 364 1.95 7.78 -13.82
N LEU A 365 1.42 7.28 -12.71
CA LEU A 365 0.69 6.04 -12.56
C LEU A 365 -0.69 6.31 -11.96
N LEU A 366 -1.71 5.61 -12.45
CA LEU A 366 -3.01 5.52 -11.78
C LEU A 366 -3.10 4.16 -11.08
N LEU A 367 -3.48 4.16 -9.81
CA LEU A 367 -4.01 2.99 -9.12
C LEU A 367 -5.49 3.20 -8.85
N TYR A 368 -6.32 2.16 -9.02
CA TYR A 368 -7.74 2.26 -8.68
C TYR A 368 -8.36 0.94 -8.26
N ARG A 369 -9.47 1.01 -7.53
CA ARG A 369 -10.34 -0.14 -7.22
C ARG A 369 -11.40 -0.30 -8.30
N GLU A 370 -11.33 -1.41 -9.00
CA GLU A 370 -12.35 -1.86 -9.95
C GLU A 370 -13.48 -2.57 -9.20
N THR A 371 -14.70 -2.08 -9.41
CA THR A 371 -15.94 -2.55 -8.75
C THR A 371 -16.96 -3.11 -9.73
N SER A 372 -16.69 -3.05 -11.05
CA SER A 372 -17.57 -3.64 -12.09
C SER A 372 -17.46 -5.17 -12.19
N VAL A 373 -16.40 -5.75 -11.61
CA VAL A 373 -16.18 -7.21 -11.53
C VAL A 373 -16.24 -7.69 -10.08
N ARG A 374 -16.54 -8.98 -9.90
CA ARG A 374 -16.53 -9.66 -8.61
C ARG A 374 -15.62 -10.92 -8.67
N PRO A 375 -14.73 -11.14 -7.69
CA PRO A 375 -14.40 -10.23 -6.58
C PRO A 375 -13.79 -8.90 -7.05
N GLN A 376 -13.82 -7.88 -6.20
CA GLN A 376 -13.29 -6.54 -6.52
C GLN A 376 -11.77 -6.61 -6.76
N GLN A 377 -11.25 -5.80 -7.69
CA GLN A 377 -9.85 -5.86 -8.10
C GLN A 377 -9.12 -4.53 -7.85
N LEU A 378 -7.88 -4.60 -7.40
CA LEU A 378 -6.97 -3.46 -7.37
C LEU A 378 -6.18 -3.43 -8.68
N LYS A 379 -6.28 -2.31 -9.39
CA LYS A 379 -5.77 -2.11 -10.75
C LYS A 379 -4.64 -1.09 -10.79
N GLN A 380 -3.72 -1.27 -11.73
CA GLN A 380 -2.73 -0.27 -12.13
C GLN A 380 -2.93 0.09 -13.61
N VAL A 381 -2.79 1.38 -13.93
CA VAL A 381 -2.62 1.87 -15.30
C VAL A 381 -1.29 2.61 -15.38
N ARG A 382 -0.40 2.12 -16.26
CA ARG A 382 0.84 2.80 -16.67
C ARG A 382 0.61 3.53 -17.98
N SER A 383 1.59 4.35 -18.42
CA SER A 383 1.64 4.91 -19.78
C SER A 383 0.34 5.66 -20.12
N LEU A 384 -0.02 6.57 -19.21
CA LEU A 384 -1.36 7.16 -19.11
C LEU A 384 -1.81 7.86 -20.38
N PHE A 385 -0.92 8.50 -21.14
CA PHE A 385 -1.27 9.20 -22.40
C PHE A 385 -0.70 8.52 -23.66
N THR A 386 -0.25 7.27 -23.54
CA THR A 386 0.40 6.49 -24.62
C THR A 386 -0.20 5.09 -24.78
N GLY A 387 -1.48 4.92 -24.40
CA GLY A 387 -2.26 3.71 -24.69
C GLY A 387 -2.06 2.53 -23.72
N GLY A 388 -1.37 2.71 -22.58
CA GLY A 388 -1.28 1.65 -21.56
C GLY A 388 -2.65 1.26 -21.00
N VAL A 389 -2.85 -0.02 -20.66
CA VAL A 389 -4.15 -0.60 -20.26
C VAL A 389 -4.19 -1.01 -18.77
N PRO A 390 -5.38 -1.14 -18.13
CA PRO A 390 -5.49 -1.59 -16.74
C PRO A 390 -5.01 -3.02 -16.52
N ALA A 391 -3.95 -3.19 -15.74
CA ALA A 391 -3.47 -4.47 -15.22
C ALA A 391 -4.01 -4.72 -13.81
N THR A 392 -4.24 -5.98 -13.43
CA THR A 392 -4.60 -6.36 -12.05
C THR A 392 -3.32 -6.49 -11.21
N LEU A 393 -3.29 -5.81 -10.06
CA LEU A 393 -2.27 -6.00 -9.01
C LEU A 393 -2.72 -7.05 -7.99
N ALA A 394 -3.97 -6.96 -7.54
CA ALA A 394 -4.56 -7.89 -6.57
C ALA A 394 -6.07 -8.05 -6.81
N THR A 395 -6.63 -9.16 -6.31
CA THR A 395 -8.07 -9.45 -6.29
C THR A 395 -8.46 -9.71 -4.84
N ALA A 396 -9.50 -9.06 -4.34
CA ALA A 396 -10.01 -9.27 -2.98
C ALA A 396 -10.75 -10.61 -2.85
N THR A 397 -11.13 -11.03 -1.64
CA THR A 397 -12.05 -12.16 -1.46
C THR A 397 -13.48 -11.76 -1.88
N GLU A 398 -14.32 -12.73 -2.26
CA GLU A 398 -15.72 -12.42 -2.59
C GLU A 398 -16.46 -11.86 -1.37
N GLY A 399 -17.24 -10.80 -1.58
CA GLY A 399 -17.90 -10.03 -0.52
C GLY A 399 -17.04 -8.93 0.14
N GLU A 400 -15.71 -8.97 0.03
CA GLU A 400 -14.83 -7.93 0.58
C GLU A 400 -14.79 -6.67 -0.31
N THR A 401 -14.54 -5.53 0.33
CA THR A 401 -14.23 -4.25 -0.32
C THR A 401 -12.83 -3.82 0.10
N PRO A 402 -11.83 -3.82 -0.81
CA PRO A 402 -10.49 -3.36 -0.49
C PRO A 402 -10.44 -1.83 -0.42
N TRP A 403 -9.99 -1.30 0.71
CA TRP A 403 -9.67 0.12 0.90
C TRP A 403 -8.17 0.28 0.99
N PHE A 404 -7.55 0.72 -0.12
CA PHE A 404 -6.12 0.68 -0.30
C PHE A 404 -5.42 2.02 -0.06
N GLY A 405 -4.15 1.94 0.30
CA GLY A 405 -3.13 2.96 0.11
C GLY A 405 -1.97 2.36 -0.64
N ALA A 406 -1.11 3.20 -1.21
CA ALA A 406 0.12 2.76 -1.87
C ALA A 406 1.16 3.87 -1.84
N THR A 407 2.43 3.50 -1.97
CA THR A 407 3.54 4.43 -2.10
C THR A 407 4.61 3.86 -3.03
N MET A 408 5.39 4.75 -3.64
CA MET A 408 6.59 4.39 -4.37
C MET A 408 7.78 4.45 -3.42
N THR A 409 8.56 3.38 -3.39
CA THR A 409 9.69 3.19 -2.48
C THR A 409 10.99 3.03 -3.26
N SER A 410 12.13 3.04 -2.56
CA SER A 410 13.45 2.69 -3.12
C SER A 410 13.46 1.32 -3.83
N ARG A 411 12.53 0.43 -3.43
CA ARG A 411 12.34 -0.93 -3.92
C ARG A 411 11.25 -1.08 -4.98
N GLY A 412 10.53 0.00 -5.30
CA GLY A 412 9.42 0.00 -6.26
C GLY A 412 8.06 0.22 -5.60
N LEU A 413 6.99 -0.27 -6.23
CA LEU A 413 5.62 -0.08 -5.76
C LEU A 413 5.33 -0.96 -4.54
N GLN A 414 4.91 -0.34 -3.45
CA GLN A 414 4.37 -1.01 -2.26
C GLN A 414 2.91 -0.59 -2.09
N MET A 415 2.02 -1.55 -1.88
CA MET A 415 0.58 -1.31 -1.68
C MET A 415 0.07 -2.07 -0.45
N ALA A 416 -0.92 -1.53 0.24
CA ALA A 416 -1.58 -2.22 1.34
C ALA A 416 -3.06 -1.82 1.41
N TRP A 417 -3.93 -2.71 1.89
CA TRP A 417 -5.35 -2.46 2.01
C TRP A 417 -5.99 -3.09 3.24
N LEU A 418 -7.02 -2.43 3.75
CA LEU A 418 -8.03 -3.07 4.57
C LEU A 418 -9.01 -3.79 3.64
N ALA A 419 -9.09 -5.11 3.72
CA ALA A 419 -10.15 -5.90 3.10
C ALA A 419 -11.35 -5.92 4.06
N VAL A 420 -12.41 -5.18 3.72
CA VAL A 420 -13.50 -4.86 4.66
C VAL A 420 -14.84 -5.43 4.19
N HIS A 421 -15.58 -6.07 5.09
CA HIS A 421 -16.96 -6.50 4.87
C HIS A 421 -17.90 -6.03 5.99
N SER A 422 -19.19 -5.98 5.70
CA SER A 422 -20.24 -5.68 6.68
C SER A 422 -20.72 -6.96 7.38
N VAL A 423 -20.87 -6.93 8.70
CA VAL A 423 -21.29 -8.08 9.50
C VAL A 423 -22.81 -8.09 9.68
N SER A 424 -23.45 -9.23 9.43
CA SER A 424 -24.90 -9.42 9.56
C SER A 424 -25.24 -10.77 10.22
N PRO A 425 -26.18 -10.83 11.19
CA PRO A 425 -26.87 -9.71 11.81
C PRO A 425 -25.89 -8.76 12.50
N ALA A 426 -26.33 -7.52 12.67
CA ALA A 426 -25.54 -6.44 13.25
C ALA A 426 -24.92 -6.85 14.61
N LYS A 427 -23.60 -6.73 14.74
CA LYS A 427 -22.88 -6.97 16.01
C LYS A 427 -23.21 -5.91 17.07
N THR A 428 -23.63 -4.72 16.63
CA THR A 428 -24.09 -3.62 17.47
C THR A 428 -25.30 -2.95 16.79
N ASP A 429 -26.20 -2.32 17.55
CA ASP A 429 -27.30 -1.54 16.95
C ASP A 429 -26.82 -0.34 16.11
N ASP A 430 -25.52 0.02 16.18
CA ASP A 430 -24.92 1.09 15.40
C ASP A 430 -24.34 0.60 14.07
N SER A 431 -25.03 0.95 12.97
CA SER A 431 -24.61 0.69 11.59
C SER A 431 -23.19 1.17 11.24
N PHE A 432 -22.61 2.11 12.00
CA PHE A 432 -21.26 2.61 11.77
C PHE A 432 -20.16 1.66 12.27
N PHE A 433 -20.46 0.70 13.17
CA PHE A 433 -19.48 -0.24 13.75
C PHE A 433 -19.70 -1.70 13.30
N ASN A 434 -20.67 -1.95 12.43
CA ASN A 434 -20.96 -3.29 11.89
C ASN A 434 -20.04 -3.66 10.70
N TYR A 435 -18.76 -3.28 10.78
CA TYR A 435 -17.74 -3.62 9.80
C TYR A 435 -16.56 -4.31 10.48
N GLU A 436 -15.95 -5.24 9.78
CA GLU A 436 -14.71 -5.88 10.20
C GLU A 436 -13.84 -6.16 8.96
N GLY A 437 -12.57 -6.51 9.16
CA GLY A 437 -11.68 -6.75 8.04
C GLY A 437 -10.30 -7.28 8.38
N ARG A 438 -9.51 -7.54 7.34
CA ARG A 438 -8.12 -7.98 7.40
C ARG A 438 -7.20 -6.95 6.74
N PHE A 439 -5.96 -6.84 7.20
CA PHE A 439 -4.96 -5.94 6.61
C PHE A 439 -3.97 -6.73 5.76
N TRP A 440 -3.86 -6.35 4.50
CA TRP A 440 -3.02 -7.03 3.50
C TRP A 440 -1.95 -6.09 2.96
N GLY A 441 -0.77 -6.62 2.70
CA GLY A 441 0.32 -5.95 1.96
C GLY A 441 0.63 -6.66 0.64
N LEU A 442 1.07 -5.90 -0.35
CA LEU A 442 1.57 -6.37 -1.65
C LEU A 442 2.86 -5.61 -2.00
N GLY A 443 3.95 -6.34 -2.13
CA GLY A 443 5.25 -5.81 -2.56
C GLY A 443 5.51 -6.00 -4.06
N PRO A 444 6.71 -5.60 -4.54
CA PRO A 444 7.12 -5.74 -5.94
C PRO A 444 7.13 -7.18 -6.48
N ASN A 445 7.16 -8.18 -5.60
CA ASN A 445 7.08 -9.60 -5.94
C ASN A 445 5.68 -10.06 -6.40
N GLY A 446 4.63 -9.23 -6.24
CA GLY A 446 3.26 -9.58 -6.61
C GLY A 446 2.57 -10.58 -5.67
N ILE A 447 3.15 -10.87 -4.50
CA ILE A 447 2.57 -11.77 -3.49
C ILE A 447 1.81 -10.93 -2.46
N ALA A 448 0.51 -11.20 -2.32
CA ALA A 448 -0.32 -10.59 -1.29
C ALA A 448 -0.17 -11.37 0.03
N THR A 449 0.29 -10.71 1.08
CA THR A 449 0.46 -11.28 2.43
C THR A 449 -0.53 -10.63 3.40
N ASP A 450 -1.17 -11.46 4.22
CA ASP A 450 -2.02 -11.01 5.33
C ASP A 450 -1.13 -10.65 6.53
N TRP A 451 -1.21 -9.39 6.95
CA TRP A 451 -0.44 -8.82 8.05
C TRP A 451 -1.36 -8.37 9.20
N SER A 452 -2.56 -8.97 9.31
CA SER A 452 -3.50 -8.73 10.42
C SER A 452 -2.92 -9.15 11.78
N PRO A 453 -3.33 -8.54 12.91
CA PRO A 453 -2.78 -8.82 14.24
C PRO A 453 -3.21 -10.17 14.85
N GLY A 454 -3.74 -11.09 14.04
CA GLY A 454 -4.21 -12.40 14.50
C GLY A 454 -5.11 -13.14 13.50
N PRO A 455 -5.62 -14.33 13.88
CA PRO A 455 -6.43 -15.16 13.00
C PRO A 455 -7.85 -14.60 12.78
N GLY A 456 -8.39 -13.79 13.70
CA GLY A 456 -9.69 -13.15 13.55
C GLY A 456 -9.63 -11.81 12.79
N PRO A 457 -10.74 -11.35 12.18
CA PRO A 457 -10.83 -10.03 11.59
C PRO A 457 -10.84 -8.94 12.68
N MET A 458 -10.29 -7.77 12.35
CA MET A 458 -10.29 -6.58 13.21
C MET A 458 -11.64 -5.86 13.14
N PRO A 459 -12.14 -5.27 14.25
CA PRO A 459 -13.33 -4.43 14.23
C PRO A 459 -13.01 -3.03 13.65
N LEU A 460 -13.86 -2.56 12.75
CA LEU A 460 -13.64 -1.35 11.96
C LEU A 460 -14.87 -0.43 11.98
N HIS A 461 -14.62 0.89 11.97
CA HIS A 461 -15.66 1.88 11.70
C HIS A 461 -15.95 1.96 10.20
N ARG A 462 -17.17 2.36 9.81
CA ARG A 462 -17.58 2.58 8.40
C ARG A 462 -16.64 3.52 7.62
N HIS A 463 -15.96 4.45 8.30
CA HIS A 463 -14.99 5.40 7.73
C HIS A 463 -13.55 4.86 7.65
N SER A 464 -13.29 3.60 8.01
CA SER A 464 -11.97 2.94 7.90
C SER A 464 -11.66 2.60 6.43
N GLN A 465 -11.67 3.63 5.60
CA GLN A 465 -11.68 3.59 4.13
C GLN A 465 -10.36 4.09 3.54
N TRP A 466 -9.28 3.97 4.31
CA TRP A 466 -7.98 4.53 3.99
C TRP A 466 -6.87 3.72 4.64
N VAL A 467 -5.73 3.69 3.95
CA VAL A 467 -4.42 3.36 4.51
C VAL A 467 -3.50 4.54 4.20
N ARG A 468 -2.53 4.80 5.07
CA ARG A 468 -1.36 5.65 4.76
C ARG A 468 -0.09 4.82 4.92
N MET A 469 0.92 5.10 4.11
CA MET A 469 2.09 4.22 3.97
C MET A 469 3.41 4.99 3.89
N HIS A 470 4.45 4.43 4.52
CA HIS A 470 5.82 4.96 4.53
C HIS A 470 6.82 3.82 4.33
N GLU A 471 7.88 4.09 3.57
CA GLU A 471 9.09 3.27 3.62
C GLU A 471 9.82 3.53 4.95
N LEU A 472 10.27 2.47 5.61
CA LEU A 472 11.02 2.53 6.86
C LEU A 472 12.44 1.94 6.66
N PRO A 473 13.40 2.25 7.54
CA PRO A 473 14.75 1.67 7.47
C PRO A 473 14.76 0.14 7.56
N GLY A 474 15.76 -0.49 6.94
CA GLY A 474 16.00 -1.94 7.09
C GLY A 474 14.91 -2.82 6.52
N HIS A 475 14.48 -2.57 5.28
CA HIS A 475 13.46 -3.34 4.53
C HIS A 475 12.04 -3.35 5.10
N TRP A 476 11.79 -2.67 6.22
CA TRP A 476 10.45 -2.51 6.78
C TRP A 476 9.56 -1.59 5.94
N MET A 477 8.25 -1.82 6.05
CA MET A 477 7.20 -0.91 5.59
C MET A 477 6.33 -0.52 6.78
N GLY A 478 5.97 0.75 6.82
CA GLY A 478 5.04 1.31 7.79
C GLY A 478 3.68 1.58 7.15
N ALA A 479 2.62 1.17 7.81
CA ALA A 479 1.26 1.56 7.48
C ALA A 479 0.52 2.16 8.69
N LEU A 480 -0.45 3.01 8.40
CA LEU A 480 -1.33 3.65 9.38
C LEU A 480 -2.78 3.44 8.97
N VAL A 481 -3.60 2.97 9.90
CA VAL A 481 -5.03 2.66 9.71
C VAL A 481 -5.83 3.11 10.94
N MET A 482 -7.16 3.06 10.86
CA MET A 482 -8.05 3.19 12.02
C MET A 482 -8.73 1.86 12.31
N THR A 483 -8.71 1.44 13.57
CA THR A 483 -9.63 0.44 14.12
C THR A 483 -10.66 1.12 15.02
N ALA A 484 -11.80 0.46 15.25
CA ALA A 484 -12.82 0.98 16.16
C ALA A 484 -13.69 -0.16 16.72
N THR A 485 -13.91 -0.17 18.04
CA THR A 485 -14.54 -1.31 18.74
C THR A 485 -16.01 -1.11 19.10
N ASN A 486 -16.41 0.09 19.52
CA ASN A 486 -17.78 0.46 19.87
C ASN A 486 -17.91 2.00 20.01
N THR A 487 -19.09 2.50 20.38
CA THR A 487 -19.24 3.85 20.98
C THR A 487 -18.97 3.80 22.50
N PRO A 488 -18.50 4.87 23.15
CA PRO A 488 -18.31 6.25 22.66
C PRO A 488 -16.90 6.54 22.09
N ILE A 489 -16.77 7.70 21.44
CA ILE A 489 -15.58 8.39 20.88
C ILE A 489 -14.17 7.82 21.16
N ALA A 490 -13.82 7.48 22.40
CA ALA A 490 -12.46 7.15 22.85
C ALA A 490 -11.86 5.85 22.27
N THR A 491 -12.63 5.17 21.41
CA THR A 491 -12.42 3.82 20.88
C THR A 491 -11.98 3.79 19.42
N HIS A 492 -12.01 4.94 18.74
CA HIS A 492 -11.47 5.11 17.38
C HIS A 492 -9.98 5.41 17.50
N THR A 493 -9.13 4.45 17.18
CA THR A 493 -7.70 4.56 17.45
C THR A 493 -6.89 4.43 16.16
N LEU A 494 -5.91 5.32 16.03
CA LEU A 494 -4.88 5.28 14.99
C LEU A 494 -3.95 4.12 15.35
N GLN A 495 -3.91 3.11 14.50
CA GLN A 495 -3.01 1.97 14.62
C GLN A 495 -1.85 2.14 13.65
N SER A 496 -0.64 1.84 14.10
CA SER A 496 0.53 1.64 13.26
C SER A 496 0.76 0.15 13.02
N VAL A 497 1.18 -0.18 11.80
CA VAL A 497 1.59 -1.53 11.38
C VAL A 497 3.00 -1.41 10.82
N ARG A 498 3.95 -2.16 11.38
CA ARG A 498 5.32 -2.30 10.87
C ARG A 498 5.49 -3.74 10.39
N TYR A 499 5.60 -3.93 9.08
CA TYR A 499 5.63 -5.25 8.43
C TYR A 499 6.79 -5.35 7.42
N CYS A 500 7.32 -6.54 7.22
CA CYS A 500 8.44 -6.76 6.29
C CYS A 500 7.95 -6.86 4.84
N ALA A 501 8.67 -6.24 3.90
CA ALA A 501 8.27 -6.18 2.50
C ALA A 501 9.50 -6.00 1.57
N PRO A 502 10.43 -6.97 1.57
CA PRO A 502 11.85 -6.79 1.25
C PRO A 502 12.20 -6.06 -0.04
#